data_AF-A0A969SII9-F1
#
_entry.id   AF-A0A969SII9-F1
#
_cell.length_a   1.000
_cell.length_b   1.000
_cell.length_c   1.000
_cell.angle_alpha   90.00
_cell.angle_beta   90.00
_cell.angle_gamma   90.00
#
_symmetry.space_group_name_H-M   'P 1'
#
loop_
_entity.id
_entity.type
_entity.pdbx_description
1 polymer ?
#
loop_
_entity_poly.entity_id
_entity_poly.type
_entity_poly.pdbx_seq_one_letter_code
_entity_poly.pdbx_strand_id
1 'polypeptide(L)'
;MTIFRSAAAHLITVTLTVAPLAAQTQTSDEAQDSVLVEADQGSGNSGRVAINLAAGSQNQQASAATIALGNVASQAMTVDQASSPADATDRVTSMIIGPAAFSNNSGMVSLNFTAGNQNQSANLAALSISNNGAVSDLMLAQASAPTEPSGASAQIPDSPNDSVVVDDTALGGNSGLVQMNLIGGERNTSGNTFALSISRGQGP
;
A
#
# COMPACT_ATOMS: atom_id res chain seq x y z
N MET A 1 -6.00 87.16 -48.14
CA MET A 1 -5.95 86.18 -49.26
C MET A 1 -4.54 85.63 -49.29
N THR A 2 -4.36 84.31 -49.46
CA THR A 2 -3.08 83.53 -49.38
C THR A 2 -2.78 82.97 -47.98
N ILE A 3 -3.43 81.87 -47.56
CA ILE A 3 -3.04 80.43 -47.66
C ILE A 3 -1.96 80.01 -46.64
N PHE A 4 -2.39 79.44 -45.50
CA PHE A 4 -1.54 78.62 -44.62
C PHE A 4 -1.52 77.18 -45.14
N ARG A 5 -0.33 76.62 -45.41
CA ARG A 5 -0.17 75.22 -45.81
C ARG A 5 -0.14 74.32 -44.58
N SER A 6 -1.02 73.32 -44.60
CA SER A 6 -1.12 72.20 -43.66
C SER A 6 0.10 71.28 -43.75
N ALA A 7 0.70 70.96 -42.60
CA ALA A 7 1.64 69.86 -42.43
C ALA A 7 0.97 68.79 -41.57
N ALA A 8 0.47 67.74 -42.22
CA ALA A 8 -0.15 66.60 -41.55
C ALA A 8 0.91 65.73 -40.88
N ALA A 9 1.04 65.86 -39.55
CA ALA A 9 1.81 64.93 -38.73
C ALA A 9 1.11 63.56 -38.74
N HIS A 10 1.74 62.57 -39.38
CA HIS A 10 1.29 61.18 -39.32
C HIS A 10 1.61 60.61 -37.94
N LEU A 11 0.59 60.40 -37.12
CA LEU A 11 0.68 59.69 -35.86
C LEU A 11 0.71 58.18 -36.15
N ILE A 12 1.88 57.55 -36.01
CA ILE A 12 2.02 56.10 -36.11
C ILE A 12 1.62 55.50 -34.75
N THR A 13 0.41 54.95 -34.68
CA THR A 13 -0.05 54.17 -33.53
C THR A 13 0.54 52.76 -33.63
N VAL A 14 1.53 52.45 -32.78
CA VAL A 14 2.02 51.08 -32.60
C VAL A 14 1.11 50.39 -31.57
N THR A 15 0.17 49.58 -32.05
CA THR A 15 -0.60 48.65 -31.21
C THR A 15 0.30 47.48 -30.81
N LEU A 16 0.76 47.49 -29.56
CA LEU A 16 1.44 46.37 -28.94
C LEU A 16 0.41 45.29 -28.59
N THR A 17 0.28 44.26 -29.43
CA THR A 17 -0.56 43.09 -29.10
C THR A 17 0.17 42.24 -28.07
N VAL A 18 -0.22 42.35 -26.81
CA VAL A 18 0.17 41.39 -25.77
C VAL A 18 -0.65 40.12 -26.04
N ALA A 19 -0.02 39.12 -26.66
CA ALA A 19 -0.59 37.79 -26.73
C ALA A 19 -0.66 37.23 -25.29
N PRO A 20 -1.82 36.71 -24.82
CA PRO A 20 -1.83 36.01 -23.56
C PRO A 20 -0.98 34.75 -23.73
N LEU A 21 0.08 34.65 -22.94
CA LEU A 21 0.82 33.41 -22.76
C LEU A 21 -0.17 32.45 -22.08
N ALA A 22 -0.82 31.60 -22.87
CA ALA A 22 -1.59 30.49 -22.31
C ALA A 22 -0.58 29.62 -21.57
N ALA A 23 -0.54 29.76 -20.25
CA ALA A 23 0.09 28.78 -19.39
C ALA A 23 -0.58 27.45 -19.72
N GLN A 24 0.15 26.57 -20.41
CA GLN A 24 -0.23 25.17 -20.50
C GLN A 24 -0.06 24.66 -19.07
N THR A 25 -1.15 24.66 -18.31
CA THR A 25 -1.22 23.90 -17.08
C THR A 25 -1.07 22.45 -17.51
N GLN A 26 0.15 21.92 -17.44
CA GLN A 26 0.35 20.48 -17.45
C GLN A 26 -0.43 19.97 -16.25
N THR A 27 -1.63 19.46 -16.47
CA THR A 27 -2.24 18.50 -15.57
C THR A 27 -1.37 17.25 -15.70
N SER A 28 -0.28 17.19 -14.93
CA SER A 28 0.18 15.88 -14.47
C SER A 28 -1.06 15.23 -13.85
N ASP A 29 -1.40 14.01 -14.25
CA ASP A 29 -2.32 13.18 -13.47
C ASP A 29 -1.65 13.00 -12.10
N GLU A 30 -1.94 13.92 -11.19
CA GLU A 30 -1.45 13.88 -9.83
C GLU A 30 -2.22 12.76 -9.15
N ALA A 31 -1.49 11.85 -8.52
CA ALA A 31 -2.11 10.73 -7.83
C ALA A 31 -3.12 11.26 -6.81
N GLN A 32 -4.37 10.81 -6.93
CA GLN A 32 -5.45 11.23 -6.04
C GLN A 32 -5.27 10.63 -4.65
N ASP A 33 -4.78 9.38 -4.59
CA ASP A 33 -4.40 8.71 -3.37
C ASP A 33 -2.93 8.30 -3.45
N SER A 34 -2.13 8.79 -2.50
CA SER A 34 -0.69 8.54 -2.49
C SER A 34 -0.22 7.99 -1.14
N VAL A 35 0.60 6.95 -1.20
CA VAL A 35 1.34 6.41 -0.06
C VAL A 35 2.82 6.65 -0.30
N LEU A 36 3.48 7.32 0.64
CA LEU A 36 4.91 7.58 0.61
C LEU A 36 5.54 7.12 1.91
N VAL A 37 6.49 6.20 1.80
CA VAL A 37 7.40 5.83 2.89
C VAL A 37 8.78 6.32 2.48
N GLU A 38 9.28 7.32 3.20
CA GLU A 38 10.59 7.91 2.97
C GLU A 38 11.74 6.94 3.28
N ALA A 39 12.95 7.34 2.92
CA ALA A 39 14.15 6.58 3.20
C ALA A 39 14.31 6.25 4.70
N ASP A 40 14.85 5.06 4.98
CA ASP A 40 15.17 4.52 6.30
C ASP A 40 13.99 4.36 7.28
N GLN A 41 12.76 4.73 6.89
CA GLN A 41 11.59 4.66 7.78
C GLN A 41 11.32 3.22 8.20
N GLY A 42 11.16 3.01 9.51
CA GLY A 42 10.89 1.69 10.08
C GLY A 42 12.04 0.68 9.95
N SER A 43 13.27 1.13 9.69
CA SER A 43 14.46 0.27 9.71
C SER A 43 14.93 -0.06 11.14
N GLY A 44 15.67 -1.16 11.29
CA GLY A 44 16.43 -1.49 12.51
C GLY A 44 15.59 -1.88 13.74
N ASN A 45 14.31 -2.21 13.58
CA ASN A 45 13.44 -2.61 14.69
C ASN A 45 13.65 -4.07 15.11
N SER A 46 13.37 -4.37 16.37
CA SER A 46 13.35 -5.74 16.90
C SER A 46 12.00 -6.06 17.56
N GLY A 47 11.50 -7.29 17.37
CA GLY A 47 10.24 -7.76 17.91
C GLY A 47 9.15 -7.84 16.83
N ARG A 48 7.98 -7.26 17.09
CA ARG A 48 6.86 -7.25 16.14
C ARG A 48 6.56 -5.83 15.65
N VAL A 49 6.73 -5.61 14.35
CA VAL A 49 6.31 -4.40 13.63
C VAL A 49 5.07 -4.75 12.81
N ALA A 50 3.99 -4.02 13.02
CA ALA A 50 2.75 -4.16 12.27
C ALA A 50 2.27 -2.76 11.85
N ILE A 51 2.23 -2.48 10.55
CA ILE A 51 1.83 -1.17 10.01
C ILE A 51 0.77 -1.36 8.95
N ASN A 52 -0.30 -0.59 9.11
CA ASN A 52 -1.39 -0.45 8.17
C ASN A 52 -1.35 1.02 7.70
N LEU A 53 -1.04 1.25 6.43
CA LEU A 53 -0.98 2.57 5.81
C LEU A 53 -1.97 2.62 4.65
N ALA A 54 -2.87 3.58 4.67
CA ALA A 54 -3.92 3.71 3.68
C ALA A 54 -4.08 5.16 3.22
N ALA A 55 -4.15 5.37 1.92
CA ALA A 55 -4.67 6.57 1.27
C ALA A 55 -5.94 6.20 0.48
N GLY A 56 -6.90 7.12 0.42
CA GLY A 56 -8.24 6.87 -0.13
C GLY A 56 -9.27 6.49 0.94
N SER A 57 -10.33 5.77 0.55
CA SER A 57 -11.49 5.54 1.42
C SER A 57 -11.90 4.07 1.52
N GLN A 58 -12.50 3.70 2.66
CA GLN A 58 -13.12 2.38 2.87
C GLN A 58 -12.16 1.18 2.74
N ASN A 59 -10.85 1.42 2.84
CA ASN A 59 -9.86 0.36 2.91
C ASN A 59 -9.93 -0.33 4.28
N GLN A 60 -9.96 -1.66 4.31
CA GLN A 60 -9.91 -2.47 5.53
C GLN A 60 -8.57 -3.20 5.58
N GLN A 61 -7.83 -2.99 6.66
CA GLN A 61 -6.49 -3.56 6.80
C GLN A 61 -6.36 -4.21 8.18
N ALA A 62 -5.90 -5.46 8.24
CA ALA A 62 -5.70 -6.19 9.47
C ALA A 62 -4.26 -6.73 9.56
N SER A 63 -3.60 -6.52 10.70
CA SER A 63 -2.28 -7.09 10.97
C SER A 63 -2.31 -7.74 12.35
N ALA A 64 -2.49 -9.06 12.42
CA ALA A 64 -2.68 -9.80 13.66
C ALA A 64 -1.62 -10.89 13.83
N ALA A 65 -1.19 -11.11 15.08
CA ALA A 65 -0.29 -12.19 15.42
C ALA A 65 -0.69 -12.80 16.77
N THR A 66 -0.65 -14.13 16.88
CA THR A 66 -0.86 -14.84 18.15
C THR A 66 0.34 -15.74 18.41
N ILE A 67 0.96 -15.63 19.58
CA ILE A 67 2.10 -16.46 20.01
C ILE A 67 1.72 -17.22 21.29
N ALA A 68 1.74 -18.55 21.25
CA ALA A 68 1.42 -19.42 22.39
C ALA A 68 2.65 -20.25 22.72
N LEU A 69 3.02 -20.24 24.00
CA LEU A 69 4.17 -20.95 24.55
C LEU A 69 3.69 -21.71 25.78
N GLY A 70 3.95 -23.02 25.86
CA GLY A 70 3.59 -23.79 27.05
C GLY A 70 3.57 -25.29 26.84
N ASN A 71 3.15 -26.06 27.85
CA ASN A 71 3.05 -27.52 27.73
C ASN A 71 1.99 -27.93 26.69
N VAL A 72 0.90 -27.16 26.60
CA VAL A 72 -0.15 -27.23 25.59
C VAL A 72 -0.28 -25.82 25.03
N ALA A 73 -0.07 -25.65 23.72
CA ALA A 73 -0.12 -24.36 23.05
C ALA A 73 -1.14 -24.45 21.90
N SER A 74 -2.25 -23.73 22.03
CA SER A 74 -3.36 -23.70 21.07
C SER A 74 -3.65 -22.26 20.70
N GLN A 75 -3.91 -22.02 19.42
CA GLN A 75 -4.13 -20.69 18.85
C GLN A 75 -5.30 -20.74 17.88
N ALA A 76 -6.17 -19.73 17.93
CA ALA A 76 -7.18 -19.46 16.92
C ALA A 76 -7.11 -17.97 16.59
N MET A 77 -7.23 -17.64 15.31
CA MET A 77 -7.29 -16.27 14.83
C MET A 77 -8.33 -16.19 13.73
N THR A 78 -9.25 -15.25 13.87
CA THR A 78 -10.26 -14.96 12.86
C THR A 78 -10.27 -13.45 12.64
N VAL A 79 -10.21 -13.07 11.37
CA VAL A 79 -10.42 -11.70 10.93
C VAL A 79 -11.58 -11.72 9.97
N ASP A 80 -12.60 -10.91 10.27
CA ASP A 80 -13.78 -10.73 9.44
C ASP A 80 -13.73 -9.30 8.89
N GLN A 81 -13.74 -9.17 7.56
CA GLN A 81 -13.73 -7.90 6.85
C GLN A 81 -14.98 -7.84 5.99
N ALA A 82 -15.76 -6.77 6.16
CA ALA A 82 -17.06 -6.61 5.51
C ALA A 82 -17.02 -5.37 4.63
N SER A 83 -17.02 -5.53 3.31
CA SER A 83 -17.15 -4.40 2.39
C SER A 83 -18.61 -4.01 2.20
N SER A 84 -18.89 -2.71 2.20
CA SER A 84 -20.16 -2.18 1.75
C SER A 84 -20.13 -2.05 0.21
N PRO A 85 -21.23 -2.32 -0.52
CA PRO A 85 -21.31 -1.99 -1.93
C PRO A 85 -21.42 -0.48 -2.09
N ALA A 86 -20.29 0.23 -1.94
CA ALA A 86 -20.17 1.61 -2.38
C ALA A 86 -19.62 1.62 -3.81
N ASP A 87 -20.01 2.61 -4.60
CA ASP A 87 -19.43 2.84 -5.92
C ASP A 87 -17.96 3.23 -5.71
N ALA A 88 -17.05 2.33 -6.07
CA ALA A 88 -15.64 2.66 -6.12
C ALA A 88 -15.42 3.44 -7.42
N THR A 89 -15.24 4.75 -7.32
CA THR A 89 -14.76 5.54 -8.44
C THR A 89 -13.31 5.17 -8.73
N ASP A 90 -12.96 4.99 -9.99
CA ASP A 90 -11.57 4.85 -10.47
C ASP A 90 -10.73 6.07 -10.06
N ARG A 91 -9.53 5.82 -9.52
CA ARG A 91 -8.63 6.82 -8.97
C ARG A 91 -7.21 6.56 -9.44
N VAL A 92 -6.51 7.65 -9.77
CA VAL A 92 -5.06 7.60 -9.98
C VAL A 92 -4.40 7.31 -8.63
N THR A 93 -3.68 6.20 -8.51
CA THR A 93 -2.99 5.85 -7.26
C THR A 93 -1.48 5.82 -7.41
N SER A 94 -0.76 6.21 -6.35
CA SER A 94 0.70 6.16 -6.34
C SER A 94 1.21 5.63 -5.00
N MET A 95 2.19 4.75 -5.07
CA MET A 95 2.85 4.21 -3.90
C MET A 95 4.36 4.17 -4.09
N ILE A 96 5.10 4.78 -3.16
CA ILE A 96 6.55 4.81 -3.17
C ILE A 96 7.07 4.35 -1.81
N ILE A 97 7.90 3.30 -1.83
CA ILE A 97 8.65 2.80 -0.68
C ILE A 97 10.12 3.08 -0.93
N GLY A 98 10.65 4.05 -0.19
CA GLY A 98 11.98 4.61 -0.38
C GLY A 98 13.13 3.70 0.08
N PRO A 99 14.38 4.12 -0.19
CA PRO A 99 15.57 3.35 0.12
C PRO A 99 15.66 2.94 1.58
N ALA A 100 16.10 1.71 1.82
CA ALA A 100 16.30 1.12 3.15
C ALA A 100 15.07 1.16 4.08
N ALA A 101 13.89 1.54 3.58
CA ALA A 101 12.65 1.49 4.36
C ALA A 101 12.39 0.06 4.83
N PHE A 102 12.08 -0.10 6.11
CA PHE A 102 11.88 -1.40 6.75
C PHE A 102 13.04 -2.40 6.57
N SER A 103 14.28 -1.91 6.38
CA SER A 103 15.47 -2.75 6.34
C SER A 103 15.98 -3.14 7.74
N ASN A 104 16.80 -4.19 7.81
CA ASN A 104 17.54 -4.62 9.01
C ASN A 104 16.67 -4.86 10.25
N ASN A 105 15.41 -5.23 10.07
CA ASN A 105 14.50 -5.58 11.14
C ASN A 105 14.73 -7.04 11.60
N SER A 106 14.45 -7.32 12.88
CA SER A 106 14.52 -8.67 13.44
C SER A 106 13.24 -9.07 14.17
N GLY A 107 12.66 -10.21 13.82
CA GLY A 107 11.43 -10.72 14.41
C GLY A 107 10.30 -10.86 13.37
N MET A 108 9.19 -10.13 13.55
CA MET A 108 8.02 -10.19 12.66
C MET A 108 7.68 -8.79 12.14
N VAL A 109 7.71 -8.62 10.83
CA VAL A 109 7.28 -7.39 10.15
C VAL A 109 6.03 -7.71 9.32
N SER A 110 4.98 -6.90 9.48
CA SER A 110 3.71 -7.04 8.76
C SER A 110 3.25 -5.69 8.26
N LEU A 111 3.20 -5.52 6.94
CA LEU A 111 2.94 -4.24 6.29
C LEU A 111 1.73 -4.38 5.37
N ASN A 112 0.71 -3.54 5.55
CA ASN A 112 -0.43 -3.44 4.65
C ASN A 112 -0.48 -2.01 4.13
N PHE A 113 -0.02 -1.80 2.89
CA PHE A 113 -0.03 -0.49 2.27
C PHE A 113 -1.06 -0.45 1.15
N THR A 114 -1.88 0.58 1.14
CA THR A 114 -2.98 0.72 0.19
C THR A 114 -3.14 2.16 -0.26
N ALA A 115 -3.26 2.37 -1.56
CA ALA A 115 -3.78 3.60 -2.13
C ALA A 115 -5.02 3.25 -2.95
N GLY A 116 -6.08 4.06 -2.86
CA GLY A 116 -7.35 3.83 -3.56
C GLY A 116 -8.50 3.45 -2.63
N ASN A 117 -9.52 2.79 -3.15
CA ASN A 117 -10.81 2.63 -2.46
C ASN A 117 -11.24 1.18 -2.24
N GLN A 118 -11.87 0.92 -1.08
CA GLN A 118 -12.55 -0.35 -0.79
C GLN A 118 -11.65 -1.60 -0.89
N ASN A 119 -10.35 -1.43 -0.69
CA ASN A 119 -9.43 -2.56 -0.68
C ASN A 119 -9.44 -3.26 0.68
N GLN A 120 -9.20 -4.56 0.68
CA GLN A 120 -9.14 -5.39 1.88
C GLN A 120 -7.76 -6.05 1.94
N SER A 121 -7.03 -5.86 3.03
CA SER A 121 -5.76 -6.55 3.26
C SER A 121 -5.67 -7.16 4.66
N ALA A 122 -5.03 -8.31 4.76
CA ALA A 122 -4.76 -8.98 6.02
C ALA A 122 -3.35 -9.60 6.07
N ASN A 123 -2.64 -9.42 7.17
CA ASN A 123 -1.41 -10.15 7.52
C ASN A 123 -1.63 -10.85 8.85
N LEU A 124 -1.72 -12.18 8.84
CA LEU A 124 -2.02 -13.01 10.00
C LEU A 124 -0.83 -13.90 10.32
N ALA A 125 -0.45 -14.01 11.59
CA ALA A 125 0.62 -14.91 12.00
C ALA A 125 0.25 -15.68 13.27
N ALA A 126 0.32 -17.01 13.23
CA ALA A 126 0.10 -17.87 14.38
C ALA A 126 1.39 -18.66 14.70
N LEU A 127 1.91 -18.50 15.91
CA LEU A 127 3.06 -19.23 16.42
C LEU A 127 2.65 -20.02 17.65
N SER A 128 2.94 -21.32 17.65
CA SER A 128 2.72 -22.22 18.78
C SER A 128 4.00 -22.99 19.08
N ILE A 129 4.45 -22.99 20.34
CA ILE A 129 5.59 -23.78 20.79
C ILE A 129 5.16 -24.60 22.00
N SER A 130 5.10 -25.93 21.83
CA SER A 130 4.71 -26.88 22.87
C SER A 130 5.82 -27.84 23.28
N ASN A 131 5.72 -28.36 24.51
CA ASN A 131 6.61 -29.41 25.03
C ASN A 131 6.01 -30.82 24.91
N ASN A 132 4.73 -30.95 24.55
CA ASN A 132 4.09 -32.23 24.24
C ASN A 132 3.45 -32.11 22.85
N GLY A 133 3.84 -33.01 21.96
CA GLY A 133 3.48 -32.96 20.55
C GLY A 133 2.04 -33.30 20.29
N ALA A 134 1.35 -32.36 19.65
CA ALA A 134 0.44 -32.52 18.51
C ALA A 134 -0.47 -31.30 18.48
N VAL A 135 -0.20 -30.35 17.60
CA VAL A 135 -1.24 -29.42 17.14
C VAL A 135 -1.83 -30.08 15.91
N SER A 136 -3.10 -30.49 15.97
CA SER A 136 -3.75 -31.18 14.85
C SER A 136 -3.89 -30.23 13.65
N ASP A 137 -3.62 -30.72 12.44
CA ASP A 137 -3.78 -29.99 11.17
C ASP A 137 -5.14 -29.26 11.04
N LEU A 138 -6.18 -29.74 11.73
CA LEU A 138 -7.50 -29.10 11.82
C LEU A 138 -7.47 -27.69 12.44
N MET A 139 -6.55 -27.42 13.38
CA MET A 139 -6.40 -26.09 14.01
C MET A 139 -5.56 -25.14 13.15
N LEU A 140 -4.64 -25.68 12.34
CA LEU A 140 -3.90 -24.92 11.34
C LEU A 140 -4.80 -24.57 10.13
N ALA A 141 -5.71 -25.48 9.75
CA ALA A 141 -6.72 -25.25 8.72
C ALA A 141 -7.70 -24.12 9.09
N GLN A 142 -7.92 -23.87 10.39
CA GLN A 142 -8.73 -22.75 10.88
C GLN A 142 -7.98 -21.41 10.91
N ALA A 143 -6.65 -21.41 10.75
CA ALA A 143 -5.89 -20.19 10.45
C ALA A 143 -5.94 -19.84 8.96
N SER A 144 -6.79 -20.50 8.16
CA SER A 144 -7.04 -20.08 6.78
C SER A 144 -7.91 -18.82 6.78
N ALA A 145 -7.31 -17.66 6.45
CA ALA A 145 -8.09 -16.54 5.95
C ALA A 145 -8.80 -16.99 4.66
N PRO A 146 -10.07 -16.61 4.41
CA PRO A 146 -10.71 -16.86 3.13
C PRO A 146 -9.93 -16.12 2.04
N THR A 147 -9.09 -16.82 1.29
CA THR A 147 -8.57 -16.36 0.01
C THR A 147 -9.59 -16.74 -1.05
N GLU A 148 -10.68 -15.97 -1.14
CA GLU A 148 -11.41 -15.83 -2.39
C GLU A 148 -11.00 -14.49 -3.01
N PRO A 149 -10.06 -14.48 -3.96
CA PRO A 149 -9.74 -13.30 -4.74
C PRO A 149 -10.88 -13.08 -5.74
N SER A 150 -11.76 -12.11 -5.49
CA SER A 150 -12.64 -11.57 -6.53
C SER A 150 -12.14 -10.19 -6.91
N GLY A 151 -11.17 -10.13 -7.84
CA GLY A 151 -10.60 -8.84 -8.24
C GLY A 151 -9.77 -8.81 -9.52
N ALA A 152 -9.41 -9.93 -10.14
CA ALA A 152 -8.74 -9.90 -11.44
C ALA A 152 -9.77 -9.62 -12.56
N SER A 153 -10.13 -8.35 -12.75
CA SER A 153 -10.78 -7.93 -14.00
C SER A 153 -9.75 -8.09 -15.13
N ALA A 154 -10.09 -8.85 -16.16
CA ALA A 154 -9.24 -9.18 -17.30
C ALA A 154 -9.05 -8.02 -18.30
N GLN A 155 -9.25 -6.77 -17.88
CA GLN A 155 -8.99 -5.59 -18.71
C GLN A 155 -7.72 -4.90 -18.21
N ILE A 156 -6.65 -5.04 -18.98
CA ILE A 156 -5.46 -4.18 -18.87
C ILE A 156 -5.87 -2.83 -19.49
N PRO A 157 -5.93 -1.71 -18.73
CA PRO A 157 -6.20 -0.41 -19.30
C PRO A 157 -5.03 0.04 -20.21
N ASP A 158 -5.33 0.82 -21.26
CA ASP A 158 -4.33 1.35 -22.21
C ASP A 158 -3.29 2.30 -21.56
N SER A 159 -3.45 2.64 -20.28
CA SER A 159 -2.43 3.23 -19.41
C SER A 159 -2.72 2.84 -17.96
N PRO A 160 -1.78 2.22 -17.23
CA PRO A 160 -2.00 1.92 -15.81
C PRO A 160 -2.10 3.24 -15.03
N ASN A 161 -3.27 3.48 -14.44
CA ASN A 161 -3.54 4.64 -13.59
C ASN A 161 -2.87 4.54 -12.21
N ASP A 162 -2.34 3.35 -11.90
CA ASP A 162 -1.72 3.00 -10.64
C ASP A 162 -0.21 2.83 -10.81
N SER A 163 0.56 3.47 -9.93
CA SER A 163 2.01 3.34 -9.88
C SER A 163 2.47 2.81 -8.54
N VAL A 164 3.36 1.82 -8.56
CA VAL A 164 3.96 1.23 -7.37
C VAL A 164 5.47 1.13 -7.58
N VAL A 165 6.23 1.79 -6.72
CA VAL A 165 7.70 1.79 -6.71
C VAL A 165 8.18 1.33 -5.34
N VAL A 166 9.00 0.29 -5.32
CA VAL A 166 9.68 -0.20 -4.12
C VAL A 166 11.17 -0.20 -4.42
N ASP A 167 11.93 0.54 -3.62
CA ASP A 167 13.38 0.60 -3.76
C ASP A 167 14.02 -0.79 -3.55
N ASP A 168 15.13 -1.06 -4.24
CA ASP A 168 15.81 -2.36 -4.21
C ASP A 168 16.45 -2.67 -2.85
N THR A 169 16.71 -1.64 -2.04
CA THR A 169 17.23 -1.78 -0.67
C THR A 169 16.13 -1.81 0.39
N ALA A 170 14.88 -1.52 0.03
CA ALA A 170 13.74 -1.65 0.94
C ALA A 170 13.58 -3.11 1.39
N LEU A 171 13.21 -3.31 2.66
CA LEU A 171 13.09 -4.63 3.30
C LEU A 171 14.39 -5.47 3.34
N GLY A 172 15.53 -4.91 2.91
CA GLY A 172 16.82 -5.61 2.88
C GLY A 172 17.33 -5.95 4.28
N GLY A 173 18.03 -7.07 4.43
CA GLY A 173 18.69 -7.43 5.70
C GLY A 173 17.75 -7.85 6.85
N ASN A 174 16.46 -8.04 6.57
CA ASN A 174 15.49 -8.50 7.58
C ASN A 174 15.75 -9.95 8.01
N SER A 175 15.53 -10.25 9.30
CA SER A 175 15.62 -11.60 9.88
C SER A 175 14.32 -11.99 10.58
N GLY A 176 13.80 -13.18 10.28
CA GLY A 176 12.51 -13.66 10.81
C GLY A 176 11.41 -13.66 9.73
N LEU A 177 10.18 -13.25 10.10
CA LEU A 177 9.02 -13.26 9.22
C LEU A 177 8.73 -11.84 8.69
N VAL A 178 8.64 -11.69 7.37
CA VAL A 178 8.19 -10.45 6.71
C VAL A 178 6.96 -10.76 5.88
N GLN A 179 5.87 -10.04 6.13
CA GLN A 179 4.63 -10.11 5.35
C GLN A 179 4.30 -8.71 4.83
N MET A 180 3.96 -8.59 3.54
CA MET A 180 3.60 -7.32 2.92
C MET A 180 2.43 -7.50 1.96
N ASN A 181 1.42 -6.64 2.09
CA ASN A 181 0.39 -6.42 1.08
C ASN A 181 0.55 -5.01 0.53
N LEU A 182 0.60 -4.89 -0.80
CA LEU A 182 0.78 -3.63 -1.50
C LEU A 182 -0.33 -3.51 -2.55
N ILE A 183 -1.26 -2.58 -2.34
CA ILE A 183 -2.48 -2.49 -3.14
C ILE A 183 -2.64 -1.07 -3.68
N GLY A 184 -2.75 -0.94 -5.00
CA GLY A 184 -3.22 0.27 -5.69
C GLY A 184 -4.59 0.02 -6.33
N GLY A 185 -5.33 1.08 -6.63
CA GLY A 185 -6.65 1.01 -7.26
C GLY A 185 -7.77 0.61 -6.30
N GLU A 186 -8.83 -0.03 -6.81
CA GLU A 186 -10.05 -0.26 -6.05
C GLU A 186 -10.48 -1.73 -5.93
N ARG A 187 -11.17 -2.03 -4.82
CA ARG A 187 -11.90 -3.28 -4.57
C ARG A 187 -11.01 -4.55 -4.61
N ASN A 188 -9.71 -4.40 -4.39
CA ASN A 188 -8.82 -5.55 -4.29
C ASN A 188 -8.93 -6.21 -2.91
N THR A 189 -8.70 -7.51 -2.84
CA THR A 189 -8.61 -8.25 -1.58
C THR A 189 -7.32 -9.07 -1.58
N SER A 190 -6.48 -8.91 -0.55
CA SER A 190 -5.21 -9.63 -0.37
C SER A 190 -5.05 -10.14 1.07
N GLY A 191 -4.39 -11.28 1.25
CA GLY A 191 -4.19 -11.85 2.57
C GLY A 191 -2.93 -12.70 2.62
N ASN A 192 -2.06 -12.44 3.59
CA ASN A 192 -0.96 -13.31 3.95
C ASN A 192 -1.27 -13.96 5.30
N THR A 193 -1.13 -15.28 5.37
CA THR A 193 -1.26 -16.00 6.64
C THR A 193 -0.07 -16.92 6.84
N PHE A 194 0.60 -16.77 7.98
CA PHE A 194 1.67 -17.65 8.43
C PHE A 194 1.22 -18.43 9.66
N ALA A 195 1.48 -19.74 9.69
CA ALA A 195 1.24 -20.56 10.86
C ALA A 195 2.41 -21.52 11.10
N LEU A 196 2.96 -21.55 12.31
CA LEU A 196 4.02 -22.45 12.71
C LEU A 196 3.75 -23.04 14.09
N SER A 197 3.87 -24.36 14.17
CA SER A 197 3.80 -25.12 15.42
C SER A 197 5.09 -25.90 15.62
N ILE A 198 5.73 -25.73 16.78
CA ILE A 198 6.96 -26.42 17.15
C ILE A 198 6.66 -27.26 18.39
N SER A 199 6.75 -28.57 18.26
CA SER A 199 6.74 -29.48 19.41
C SER A 199 8.17 -29.88 19.74
N ARG A 200 8.63 -29.61 20.96
CA ARG A 200 9.85 -30.22 21.49
C ARG A 200 9.53 -31.67 21.85
N GLY A 201 9.91 -32.61 20.99
CA GLY A 201 9.86 -34.03 21.33
C GLY A 201 10.64 -34.29 22.62
N GLN A 202 10.15 -35.20 23.47
CA GLN A 202 10.93 -35.66 24.61
C GLN A 202 12.26 -36.21 24.08
N GLY A 203 13.36 -35.52 24.38
CA GLY A 203 14.69 -36.11 24.23
C GLY A 203 14.80 -37.32 25.17
N PRO A 204 15.66 -38.31 24.83
CA PRO A 204 15.85 -39.51 25.63
C PRO A 204 16.30 -39.22 27.07
#